data_AF-A0A8J7N8A3-F1
#
_entry.id   AF-A0A8J7N8A3-F1
#
_cell.length_a   1.000
_cell.length_b   1.000
_cell.length_c   1.000
_cell.angle_alpha   90.00
_cell.angle_beta   90.00
_cell.angle_gamma   90.00
#
_symmetry.space_group_name_H-M   'P 1'
#
loop_
_entity.id
_entity.type
_entity.pdbx_description
1 polymer ?
#
loop_
_entity_poly.entity_id
_entity_poly.type
_entity_poly.pdbx_seq_one_letter_code
_entity_poly.pdbx_strand_id
1 'polypeptide(L)' 'NSNLMSDLSVWFGAVPSVPAACTNGSGMQTAEGCKANGFEDFDRIRFWQTPVSSCPQGDCVPYYRWVSDYIGVIGGR' A
#
# COMPACT_ATOMS: atom_id res chain seq x y z
N ASN A 1 15.21 -16.01 14.91
CA ASN A 1 13.92 -15.74 14.23
C ASN A 1 13.46 -14.36 14.64
N SER A 2 13.13 -13.49 13.69
CA SER A 2 12.65 -12.12 13.95
C SER A 2 11.13 -12.08 13.92
N ASN A 3 10.52 -11.32 14.81
CA ASN A 3 9.07 -11.04 14.89
C ASN A 3 8.66 -9.79 14.09
N LEU A 4 9.62 -9.09 13.48
CA LEU A 4 9.42 -7.75 12.89
C LEU A 4 8.19 -7.68 11.96
N MET A 5 8.05 -8.64 11.05
CA MET A 5 6.94 -8.60 10.08
C MET A 5 5.59 -8.87 10.72
N SER A 6 5.54 -9.68 11.78
CA SER A 6 4.32 -9.88 12.59
C SER A 6 3.95 -8.57 13.28
N ASP A 7 4.88 -8.01 14.05
CA ASP A 7 4.54 -6.94 14.99
C ASP A 7 4.35 -5.60 14.27
N LEU A 8 5.08 -5.35 13.17
CA LEU A 8 4.87 -4.17 12.33
C LEU A 8 3.51 -4.21 11.61
N SER A 9 3.08 -5.39 11.18
CA SER A 9 1.78 -5.60 10.54
C SER A 9 0.64 -5.26 11.50
N VAL A 10 0.74 -5.69 12.76
CA VAL A 10 -0.23 -5.35 13.80
C VAL A 10 -0.17 -3.85 14.14
N TRP A 11 1.02 -3.30 14.34
CA TRP A 11 1.20 -1.91 14.76
C TRP A 11 0.66 -0.90 13.74
N PHE A 12 0.92 -1.11 12.44
CA PHE A 12 0.45 -0.20 11.38
C PHE A 12 -0.98 -0.52 10.91
N GLY A 13 -1.44 -1.76 11.10
CA GLY A 13 -2.63 -2.27 10.41
C GLY A 13 -2.37 -2.65 8.94
N ALA A 14 -1.10 -2.89 8.58
CA ALA A 14 -0.69 -3.36 7.25
C ALA A 14 -0.70 -4.90 7.18
N VAL A 15 -0.43 -5.40 5.99
CA VAL A 15 -0.18 -6.83 5.69
C VAL A 15 1.33 -7.10 5.65
N PRO A 16 1.83 -8.22 6.19
CA PRO A 16 3.25 -8.51 6.20
C PRO A 16 3.74 -8.95 4.80
N SER A 17 4.86 -8.41 4.33
CA SER A 17 5.56 -8.87 3.12
C SER A 17 6.15 -10.29 3.24
N VAL A 18 6.21 -10.84 4.46
CA VAL A 18 6.54 -12.25 4.73
C VAL A 18 5.26 -12.96 5.20
N PRO A 19 4.51 -13.62 4.31
CA PRO A 19 3.19 -14.20 4.62
C PRO A 19 3.18 -15.18 5.79
N ALA A 20 4.29 -15.90 6.00
CA ALA A 20 4.43 -16.81 7.14
C ALA A 20 4.21 -16.12 8.49
N ALA A 21 4.45 -14.80 8.59
CA ALA A 21 4.22 -14.04 9.82
C ALA A 21 2.75 -14.02 10.27
N CYS A 22 1.80 -14.32 9.38
CA CYS A 22 0.39 -14.44 9.74
C CYS A 22 0.07 -15.71 10.55
N THR A 23 0.90 -16.76 10.47
CA THR A 23 0.55 -18.08 11.03
C THR A 23 1.68 -18.75 11.81
N ASN A 24 2.92 -18.27 11.70
CA ASN A 24 4.09 -18.92 12.29
C ASN A 24 4.28 -18.66 13.80
N GLY A 25 3.39 -17.87 14.42
CA GLY A 25 3.46 -17.54 15.86
C GLY A 25 4.70 -16.76 16.27
N SER A 26 5.37 -16.07 15.33
CA SER A 26 6.61 -15.32 15.61
C SER A 26 6.38 -14.06 16.45
N GLY A 27 5.16 -13.54 16.53
CA GLY A 27 4.81 -12.34 17.30
C GLY A 27 3.30 -12.20 17.51
N MET A 28 2.79 -10.96 17.51
CA MET A 28 1.39 -10.63 17.82
C MET A 28 0.40 -10.85 16.65
N GLN A 29 0.86 -11.06 15.42
CA GLN A 29 -0.02 -11.23 14.27
C GLN A 29 -0.66 -12.63 14.24
N THR A 30 -1.90 -12.70 13.78
CA THR A 30 -2.66 -13.95 13.58
C THR A 30 -3.21 -14.04 12.15
N ALA A 31 -3.74 -15.21 11.81
CA ALA A 31 -4.39 -15.42 10.52
C ALA A 31 -5.61 -14.50 10.37
N GLU A 32 -6.40 -14.39 11.44
CA GLU A 32 -7.59 -13.53 11.52
C GLU A 32 -7.21 -12.06 11.43
N GLY A 33 -6.12 -11.64 12.08
CA GLY A 33 -5.61 -10.27 12.00
C GLY A 33 -5.10 -9.90 10.60
N CYS A 34 -4.35 -10.79 9.96
CA CYS A 34 -3.96 -10.60 8.55
C CYS A 34 -5.18 -10.47 7.64
N LYS A 35 -6.19 -11.32 7.81
CA LYS A 35 -7.44 -11.23 7.05
C LYS A 35 -8.14 -9.89 7.28
N ALA A 36 -8.25 -9.44 8.53
CA ALA A 36 -8.85 -8.15 8.88
C ALA A 36 -8.09 -6.96 8.26
N ASN A 37 -6.76 -7.07 8.12
CA ASN A 37 -5.92 -6.06 7.46
C ASN A 37 -5.99 -6.11 5.92
N GLY A 38 -6.83 -6.98 5.33
CA GLY A 38 -7.03 -7.04 3.87
C GLY A 38 -6.01 -7.91 3.13
N PHE A 39 -5.45 -8.94 3.77
CA PHE A 39 -4.47 -9.84 3.12
C PHE A 39 -5.00 -10.50 1.83
N GLU A 40 -6.31 -10.72 1.73
CA GLU A 40 -6.97 -11.31 0.55
C GLU A 40 -7.40 -10.27 -0.51
N ASP A 41 -7.20 -8.97 -0.24
CA ASP A 41 -7.73 -7.87 -1.06
C ASP A 41 -6.71 -7.25 -2.02
N PHE A 42 -5.52 -7.84 -2.18
CA PHE A 42 -4.44 -7.26 -3.01
C PHE A 42 -4.88 -6.92 -4.44
N ASP A 43 -5.67 -7.78 -5.08
CA ASP A 43 -6.15 -7.57 -6.46
C ASP A 43 -7.15 -6.41 -6.59
N ARG A 44 -7.70 -5.95 -5.47
CA ARG A 44 -8.61 -4.80 -5.40
C ARG A 44 -7.86 -3.49 -5.22
N ILE A 45 -6.59 -3.53 -4.81
CA ILE A 45 -5.78 -2.35 -4.53
C ILE A 45 -5.16 -1.82 -5.83
N ARG A 46 -5.40 -0.54 -6.12
CA ARG A 46 -4.62 0.21 -7.11
C ARG A 46 -3.36 0.74 -6.43
N PHE A 47 -2.30 -0.08 -6.40
CA PHE A 47 -1.03 0.31 -5.79
C PHE A 47 -0.52 1.62 -6.40
N TRP A 48 0.04 2.48 -5.56
CA TRP A 48 0.58 3.76 -6.01
C TRP A 48 1.72 3.54 -7.00
N GLN A 49 1.62 4.23 -8.13
CA GLN A 49 2.61 4.26 -9.19
C GLN A 49 2.82 5.71 -9.62
N THR A 50 4.00 6.02 -10.14
CA THR A 50 4.27 7.35 -10.70
C THR A 50 3.51 7.50 -12.03
N PRO A 51 2.60 8.48 -12.18
CA PRO A 51 1.95 8.77 -13.45
C PRO A 51 2.98 9.14 -14.53
N VAL A 52 2.89 8.47 -15.68
CA VAL A 52 3.72 8.71 -16.86
C VAL A 52 2.90 9.31 -17.99
N SER A 53 3.55 10.01 -18.92
CA SER A 53 2.86 10.65 -20.05
C SER A 53 2.35 9.65 -21.09
N SER A 54 2.97 8.47 -21.19
CA SER A 54 2.56 7.42 -22.13
C SER A 54 1.75 6.38 -21.40
N CYS A 55 0.49 6.19 -21.81
CA CYS A 55 -0.40 5.18 -21.25
C CYS A 55 -1.16 4.43 -22.36
N PRO A 56 -1.78 3.28 -22.07
CA PRO A 56 -2.48 2.48 -23.09
C PRO A 56 -3.59 3.24 -23.83
N GLN A 57 -4.12 4.30 -23.24
CA GLN A 57 -5.16 5.16 -23.81
C GLN A 57 -4.61 6.31 -24.68
N GLY A 58 -3.28 6.39 -24.87
CA GLY A 58 -2.60 7.47 -25.59
C GLY A 58 -1.79 8.34 -24.63
N ASP A 59 -2.11 9.63 -24.58
CA ASP A 59 -1.44 10.59 -23.71
C ASP A 59 -2.12 10.70 -22.35
N CYS A 60 -1.32 10.60 -21.29
CA CYS A 60 -1.74 10.76 -19.90
C CYS A 60 -1.06 11.97 -19.24
N VAL A 61 -1.65 12.46 -18.15
CA VAL A 61 -1.09 13.57 -17.37
C VAL A 61 0.14 13.08 -16.59
N PRO A 62 1.36 13.63 -16.83
CA PRO A 62 2.58 13.19 -16.18
C PRO A 62 2.69 13.69 -14.73
N TYR A 63 3.44 13.00 -13.87
CA TYR A 63 3.51 13.27 -12.44
C TYR A 63 3.83 14.73 -12.05
N TYR A 64 4.68 15.44 -12.80
CA TYR A 64 5.01 16.84 -12.46
C TYR A 64 3.77 17.75 -12.52
N ARG A 65 2.83 17.48 -13.44
CA ARG A 65 1.55 18.22 -13.51
C ARG A 65 0.68 17.92 -12.30
N TRP A 66 0.57 16.66 -11.90
CA TRP A 66 -0.16 16.27 -10.68
C TRP A 66 0.36 17.03 -9.45
N VAL A 67 1.68 17.12 -9.29
CA VAL A 67 2.30 17.85 -8.17
C VAL A 67 1.98 19.35 -8.25
N SER A 68 2.21 20.00 -9.39
CA SER A 68 1.92 21.43 -9.56
C SER A 68 0.45 21.75 -9.32
N ASP A 69 -0.46 20.95 -9.88
CA ASP A 69 -1.90 21.17 -9.80
C ASP A 69 -2.41 20.90 -8.37
N TYR A 70 -1.93 19.83 -7.72
CA TYR A 70 -2.29 19.53 -6.33
C TYR A 70 -1.83 20.64 -5.35
N ILE A 71 -0.61 21.17 -5.54
CA ILE A 71 -0.12 22.32 -4.77
C ILE A 71 -0.98 23.56 -5.06
N GLY A 72 -1.37 23.79 -6.31
CA GLY A 72 -2.28 24.88 -6.67
C GLY A 72 -3.62 24.80 -5.95
N VAL A 73 -4.25 23.62 -5.94
CA VAL A 73 -5.51 23.36 -5.25
C VAL A 73 -5.40 23.60 -3.75
N ILE A 74 -4.36 23.08 -3.09
CA ILE A 74 -4.13 23.32 -1.65
C ILE A 74 -3.88 24.80 -1.37
N GLY A 75 -3.19 25.50 -2.28
CA GLY A 75 -2.89 26.93 -2.19
C GLY A 75 -4.05 27.87 -2.52
N GLY A 76 -5.21 27.34 -2.95
CA GLY A 76 -6.40 28.14 -3.30
C GLY A 76 -6.32 28.86 -4.65
N ARG A 77 -5.57 28.31 -5.61
CA ARG A 77 -5.45 28.81 -7.00
C ARG A 77 -6.21 27.93 -7.98
#